data_AF-A0A8C3Q7L4-F1
#
_entry.id   AF-A0A8C3Q7L4-F1
#
_cell.length_a   1.000
_cell.length_b   1.000
_cell.length_c   1.000
_cell.angle_alpha   90.00
_cell.angle_beta   90.00
_cell.angle_gamma   90.00
#
_symmetry.space_group_name_H-M   'P 1'
#
loop_
_entity.id
_entity.type
_entity.pdbx_description
1 polymer ?
#
loop_
_entity_poly.entity_id
_entity_poly.type
_entity_poly.pdbx_seq_one_letter_code
_entity_poly.pdbx_strand_id
1 'polypeptide(L)'
;MRGSPLFLCLFSVSCWMNLMPTAGDKIFHFGACRVSMSMTEIRAGFTAIKANISSDRCCITYQLFTFYVDKVFKHCRTEDSFVNRKISSIANSFLSTRRKLGQCVSPGFCSMMVPLNVTSAAMKSLGELDILLDWMEKSR
;
A
#
# COMPACT_ATOMS: atom_id res chain seq x y z
N MET A 1 -27.51 36.80 47.24
CA MET A 1 -27.27 35.37 46.93
C MET A 1 -25.76 35.17 46.86
N ARG A 2 -25.14 34.59 47.90
CA ARG A 2 -23.71 34.31 47.95
C ARG A 2 -23.46 32.96 47.28
N GLY A 3 -22.95 32.98 46.04
CA GLY A 3 -22.55 31.77 45.32
C GLY A 3 -21.30 31.16 45.96
N SER A 4 -21.39 29.90 46.37
CA SER A 4 -20.29 29.16 46.99
C SER A 4 -19.15 28.92 45.98
N PRO A 5 -17.88 29.16 46.35
CA PRO A 5 -16.72 28.98 45.45
C PRO A 5 -16.51 27.51 45.04
N LEU A 6 -17.10 26.56 45.77
CA LEU A 6 -17.09 25.12 45.47
C LEU A 6 -17.78 24.78 44.14
N PHE A 7 -18.81 25.53 43.73
CA PHE A 7 -19.51 25.26 42.47
C PHE A 7 -18.74 25.76 41.24
N LEU A 8 -17.89 26.78 41.39
CA LEU A 8 -17.07 27.29 40.28
C LEU A 8 -15.88 26.36 39.96
N CYS A 9 -15.36 25.62 40.94
CA CYS A 9 -14.28 24.65 40.70
C CYS A 9 -14.76 23.38 39.98
N LEU A 10 -16.01 22.94 40.17
CA LEU A 10 -16.51 21.71 39.55
C LEU A 10 -16.73 21.86 38.03
N PHE A 11 -17.13 23.04 37.56
CA PHE A 11 -17.25 23.32 36.12
C PHE A 11 -15.90 23.46 35.41
N SER A 12 -14.82 23.77 36.15
CA SER A 12 -13.47 23.88 35.58
C SER A 12 -12.90 22.52 35.17
N VAL A 13 -13.24 21.43 35.87
CA VAL A 13 -12.68 20.09 35.62
C VAL A 13 -13.42 19.38 34.48
N SER A 14 -14.72 19.61 34.33
CA SER A 14 -15.51 19.06 33.21
C SER A 14 -15.13 19.66 31.84
N CYS A 15 -14.61 20.90 31.83
CA CYS A 15 -14.16 21.53 30.60
C CYS A 15 -12.81 20.97 30.09
N TRP A 16 -12.04 20.28 30.94
CA TRP A 16 -10.74 19.72 30.57
C TRP A 16 -10.82 18.27 30.06
N MET A 17 -11.88 17.53 30.42
CA MET A 17 -12.06 16.14 29.98
C MET A 17 -12.52 15.99 28.52
N ASN A 18 -12.96 17.07 27.87
CA ASN A 18 -13.33 17.06 26.45
C ASN A 18 -12.17 17.47 25.51
N LEU A 19 -10.98 17.75 26.07
CA LEU A 19 -9.81 18.21 25.32
C LEU A 19 -8.54 17.41 25.69
N MET A 20 -8.67 16.11 25.96
CA MET A 20 -7.52 15.21 25.86
C MET A 20 -7.60 14.49 24.51
N PRO A 21 -6.60 14.65 23.63
CA PRO A 21 -6.47 13.80 22.46
C PRO A 21 -6.47 12.35 22.91
N THR A 22 -7.29 11.52 22.27
CA THR A 22 -7.27 10.07 22.43
C THR A 22 -5.83 9.59 22.27
N ALA A 23 -5.34 8.71 23.15
CA ALA A 23 -3.93 8.29 23.16
C ALA A 23 -3.54 7.72 21.78
N GLY A 24 -2.84 8.51 20.96
CA GLY A 24 -2.53 8.19 19.55
C GLY A 24 -2.82 9.31 18.55
N ASP A 25 -3.62 10.31 18.93
CA ASP A 25 -3.98 11.43 18.05
C ASP A 25 -2.86 12.46 17.93
N LYS A 26 -2.63 12.90 16.68
CA LYS A 26 -1.68 13.95 16.35
C LYS A 26 -2.40 15.15 15.75
N ILE A 27 -2.03 16.34 16.22
CA ILE A 27 -2.51 17.61 15.65
C ILE A 27 -1.52 18.07 14.60
N PHE A 28 -2.00 18.16 13.35
CA PHE A 28 -1.25 18.66 12.20
C PHE A 28 -1.63 20.12 11.92
N HIS A 29 -0.64 20.91 11.54
CA HIS A 29 -0.79 22.32 11.20
C HIS A 29 -0.67 22.50 9.69
N PHE A 30 -1.76 22.90 9.04
CA PHE A 30 -1.80 23.20 7.60
C PHE A 30 -2.10 24.69 7.43
N GLY A 31 -1.07 25.52 7.55
CA GLY A 31 -1.21 26.97 7.60
C GLY A 31 -2.05 27.38 8.82
N ALA A 32 -3.17 28.06 8.59
CA ALA A 32 -4.10 28.46 9.65
C ALA A 32 -5.01 27.31 10.15
N CYS A 33 -5.04 26.17 9.45
CA CYS A 33 -5.87 25.03 9.81
C CYS A 33 -5.15 24.09 10.79
N ARG A 34 -5.88 23.65 11.83
CA ARG A 34 -5.40 22.65 12.80
C ARG A 34 -6.31 21.44 12.73
N VAL A 35 -5.74 20.28 12.41
CA VAL A 35 -6.50 19.04 12.24
C VAL A 35 -5.95 18.00 13.21
N SER A 36 -6.80 17.47 14.10
CA SER A 36 -6.47 16.32 14.93
C SER A 36 -6.87 15.04 14.21
N MET A 37 -5.95 14.08 14.08
CA MET A 37 -6.24 12.78 13.48
C MET A 37 -5.46 11.66 14.18
N SER A 38 -6.05 10.46 14.20
CA SER A 38 -5.43 9.27 14.79
C SER A 38 -4.49 8.61 13.80
N MET A 39 -3.19 8.81 13.99
CA MET A 39 -2.18 8.22 13.11
C MET A 39 -2.11 6.69 13.28
N THR A 40 -2.35 6.23 14.49
CA THR A 40 -2.33 4.80 14.87
C THR A 40 -3.50 4.06 14.23
N GLU A 41 -4.71 4.62 14.25
CA GLU A 41 -5.90 4.04 13.61
C GLU A 41 -5.71 3.94 12.09
N ILE A 42 -5.23 5.01 11.45
CA ILE A 42 -5.00 5.04 9.99
C ILE A 42 -3.93 4.01 9.60
N ARG A 43 -2.82 3.91 10.34
CA ARG A 43 -1.77 2.90 10.09
C ARG A 43 -2.25 1.48 10.36
N ALA A 44 -3.07 1.26 11.38
CA ALA A 44 -3.65 -0.06 11.66
C ALA A 44 -4.59 -0.51 10.53
N GLY A 45 -5.49 0.37 10.08
CA GLY A 45 -6.35 0.14 8.91
C GLY A 45 -5.54 -0.14 7.65
N PHE A 46 -4.50 0.66 7.38
CA PHE A 46 -3.62 0.43 6.24
C PHE A 46 -2.87 -0.91 6.33
N THR A 47 -2.35 -1.27 7.50
CA THR A 47 -1.64 -2.55 7.70
C THR A 47 -2.55 -3.75 7.46
N ALA A 48 -3.82 -3.67 7.86
CA ALA A 48 -4.81 -4.71 7.63
C ALA A 48 -5.09 -4.96 6.13
N ILE A 49 -4.99 -3.92 5.29
CA ILE A 49 -5.23 -4.02 3.84
C ILE A 49 -3.95 -4.11 3.01
N LYS A 50 -2.78 -3.73 3.56
CA LYS A 50 -1.48 -3.69 2.86
C LYS A 50 -1.06 -5.05 2.30
N ALA A 51 -1.42 -6.15 2.97
CA ALA A 51 -1.16 -7.50 2.48
C ALA A 51 -1.89 -7.82 1.17
N ASN A 52 -3.04 -7.16 0.92
CA ASN A 52 -3.80 -7.30 -0.32
C ASN A 52 -3.16 -6.48 -1.46
N ILE A 53 -2.52 -5.34 -1.14
CA ILE A 53 -1.93 -4.40 -2.11
C ILE A 53 -0.48 -4.78 -2.49
N SER A 54 0.31 -5.34 -1.56
CA SER A 54 1.68 -5.80 -1.84
C SER A 54 1.75 -6.97 -2.85
N SER A 55 0.61 -7.64 -3.05
CA SER A 55 0.41 -8.66 -4.09
C SER A 55 0.64 -8.10 -5.51
N ASP A 56 0.50 -6.79 -5.73
CA ASP A 56 0.60 -6.17 -7.06
C ASP A 56 1.99 -6.30 -7.69
N ARG A 57 3.06 -6.12 -6.92
CA ARG A 57 4.44 -6.24 -7.46
C ARG A 57 4.76 -7.66 -7.88
N CYS A 58 4.36 -8.63 -7.06
CA CYS A 58 4.52 -10.02 -7.42
C CYS A 58 3.65 -10.40 -8.61
N CYS A 59 2.39 -9.94 -8.62
CA CYS A 59 1.45 -10.20 -9.69
C CYS A 59 1.93 -9.63 -11.04
N ILE A 60 2.35 -8.37 -11.09
CA ILE A 60 2.90 -7.74 -12.30
C ILE A 60 4.13 -8.48 -12.78
N THR A 61 5.05 -8.84 -11.86
CA THR A 61 6.26 -9.58 -12.24
C THR A 61 5.89 -10.98 -12.76
N TYR A 62 4.95 -11.67 -12.13
CA TYR A 62 4.46 -12.97 -12.59
C TYR A 62 3.82 -12.88 -13.99
N GLN A 63 2.99 -11.86 -14.23
CA GLN A 63 2.35 -11.62 -15.53
C GLN A 63 3.37 -11.29 -16.61
N LEU A 64 4.35 -10.45 -16.31
CA LEU A 64 5.44 -10.11 -17.24
C LEU A 64 6.22 -11.35 -17.65
N PHE A 65 6.64 -12.17 -16.68
CA PHE A 65 7.37 -13.40 -16.96
C PHE A 65 6.51 -14.41 -17.72
N THR A 66 5.21 -14.49 -17.42
CA THR A 66 4.24 -15.32 -18.16
C THR A 66 4.13 -14.88 -19.62
N PHE A 67 4.00 -13.58 -19.88
CA PHE A 67 3.99 -13.02 -21.23
C PHE A 67 5.25 -13.38 -22.00
N TYR A 68 6.45 -13.16 -21.43
CA TYR A 68 7.69 -13.46 -22.11
C TYR A 68 7.86 -14.96 -22.42
N VAL A 69 7.51 -15.84 -21.48
CA VAL A 69 7.63 -17.29 -21.70
C VAL A 69 6.61 -17.79 -22.73
N ASP A 70 5.34 -17.43 -22.58
CA ASP A 70 4.27 -18.04 -23.36
C ASP A 70 4.02 -17.34 -24.71
N LYS A 71 4.37 -16.06 -24.82
CA LYS A 71 4.14 -15.24 -26.04
C LYS A 71 5.43 -14.90 -26.77
N VAL A 72 6.51 -14.54 -26.08
CA VAL A 72 7.75 -14.10 -26.74
C VAL A 72 8.65 -15.30 -27.06
N PHE A 73 9.19 -16.00 -26.07
CA PHE A 73 10.17 -17.07 -26.27
C PHE A 73 9.60 -18.28 -27.01
N LYS A 74 8.31 -18.58 -26.81
CA LYS A 74 7.64 -19.67 -27.53
C LYS A 74 7.63 -19.47 -29.06
N HIS A 75 7.58 -18.23 -29.53
CA HIS A 75 7.50 -17.89 -30.95
C HIS A 75 8.80 -17.30 -31.52
N CYS A 76 9.79 -17.02 -30.67
CA CYS A 76 11.08 -16.48 -31.11
C CYS A 76 11.99 -17.62 -31.55
N ARG A 77 12.11 -17.81 -32.87
CA ARG A 77 13.04 -18.73 -33.52
C ARG A 77 13.79 -18.01 -34.63
N THR A 78 15.08 -18.28 -34.75
CA THR A 78 15.95 -17.78 -35.83
C THR A 78 16.55 -18.95 -36.61
N GLU A 79 17.20 -18.67 -37.73
CA GLU A 79 17.96 -19.69 -38.49
C GLU A 79 19.25 -20.10 -37.76
N ASP A 80 19.81 -19.21 -36.92
CA ASP A 80 21.04 -19.46 -36.17
C ASP A 80 20.79 -20.34 -34.92
N SER A 81 21.32 -21.56 -34.97
CA SER A 81 21.25 -22.53 -33.88
C SER A 81 21.91 -22.06 -32.58
N PHE A 82 22.97 -21.26 -32.64
CA PHE A 82 23.63 -20.70 -31.46
C PHE A 82 22.73 -19.69 -30.77
N VAL A 83 22.10 -18.80 -31.54
CA VAL A 83 21.12 -17.83 -31.03
C VAL A 83 19.94 -18.56 -30.39
N ASN A 84 19.39 -19.58 -31.04
CA ASN A 84 18.30 -20.39 -30.49
C ASN A 84 18.67 -21.07 -29.16
N ARG A 85 19.92 -21.55 -29.00
CA ARG A 85 20.41 -22.10 -27.73
C ARG A 85 20.45 -21.05 -26.63
N LYS A 86 20.88 -19.82 -26.93
CA LYS A 86 20.90 -18.71 -25.96
C LYS A 86 19.48 -18.27 -25.58
N ILE A 87 18.58 -18.13 -26.55
CA ILE A 87 17.15 -17.87 -26.30
C ILE A 87 16.56 -18.94 -25.38
N SER A 88 16.85 -20.22 -25.64
CA SER A 88 16.38 -21.33 -24.80
C SER A 88 16.92 -21.26 -23.37
N SER A 89 18.19 -20.91 -23.19
CA SER A 89 18.79 -20.74 -21.86
C SER A 89 18.12 -19.60 -21.08
N ILE A 90 17.84 -18.47 -21.73
CA ILE A 90 17.14 -17.34 -21.12
C ILE A 90 15.69 -17.71 -20.79
N ALA A 91 14.99 -18.35 -21.71
CA ALA A 91 13.61 -18.80 -21.52
C ALA A 91 13.46 -19.74 -20.32
N ASN A 92 14.41 -20.66 -20.14
CA ASN A 92 14.43 -21.55 -18.97
C ASN A 92 14.70 -20.80 -17.66
N SER A 93 15.54 -19.77 -17.69
CA SER A 93 15.77 -18.91 -16.51
C SER A 93 14.50 -18.15 -16.13
N PHE A 94 13.80 -17.57 -17.11
CA PHE A 94 12.51 -16.90 -16.90
C PHE A 94 11.43 -17.87 -16.41
N LEU A 95 11.36 -19.07 -17.00
CA LEU A 95 10.44 -20.13 -16.58
C LEU A 95 10.66 -20.52 -15.11
N SER A 96 11.91 -20.67 -14.68
CA SER A 96 12.27 -20.96 -13.29
C SER A 96 11.81 -19.85 -12.34
N THR A 97 12.08 -18.59 -12.67
CA THR A 97 11.63 -17.44 -11.88
C THR A 97 10.11 -17.34 -11.82
N ARG A 98 9.41 -17.55 -12.94
CA ARG A 98 7.93 -17.59 -12.99
C ARG A 98 7.36 -18.62 -12.02
N ARG A 99 7.95 -19.83 -11.97
CA ARG A 99 7.51 -20.90 -11.05
C ARG A 99 7.67 -20.49 -9.59
N LYS A 100 8.78 -19.84 -9.23
CA LYS A 100 8.99 -19.30 -7.87
C LYS A 100 7.97 -18.22 -7.53
N LEU A 101 7.71 -17.29 -8.46
CA LEU A 101 6.70 -16.24 -8.29
C LEU A 101 5.28 -16.81 -8.19
N GLY A 102 5.01 -17.99 -8.76
CA GLY A 102 3.73 -18.69 -8.60
C GLY A 102 3.41 -19.03 -7.15
N GLN A 103 4.41 -19.17 -6.27
CA GLN A 103 4.20 -19.40 -4.82
C GLN A 103 3.61 -18.18 -4.10
N CYS A 104 3.78 -16.99 -4.68
CA CYS A 104 3.26 -15.74 -4.15
C CYS A 104 1.89 -15.37 -4.76
N VAL A 105 1.47 -16.04 -5.84
CA VAL A 105 0.17 -15.85 -6.48
C VAL A 105 -0.80 -16.91 -5.95
N SER A 106 -1.43 -16.63 -4.81
CA SER A 106 -2.62 -17.41 -4.38
C SER A 106 -3.73 -17.29 -5.43
N PRO A 107 -4.55 -18.34 -5.63
CA PRO A 107 -5.66 -18.30 -6.58
C PRO A 107 -6.70 -17.28 -6.10
N GLY A 108 -6.62 -16.06 -6.61
CA GLY A 108 -7.59 -14.99 -6.34
C GLY A 108 -7.03 -13.57 -6.21
N PHE A 109 -5.73 -13.40 -5.91
CA PHE A 109 -5.18 -12.05 -5.61
C PHE A 109 -4.54 -11.36 -6.81
N CYS A 110 -4.07 -12.11 -7.80
CA CYS A 110 -3.51 -11.53 -9.01
C CYS A 110 -4.62 -11.26 -10.02
N SER A 111 -5.48 -10.28 -9.71
CA SER A 111 -6.39 -9.74 -10.71
C SER A 111 -5.55 -9.10 -11.81
N MET A 112 -5.78 -9.62 -13.00
CA MET A 112 -5.22 -9.24 -14.29
C MET A 112 -4.88 -7.75 -14.41
N MET A 113 -3.86 -7.44 -15.19
CA MET A 113 -3.56 -6.11 -15.71
C MET A 113 -4.79 -5.59 -16.50
N VAL A 114 -5.77 -5.03 -15.79
CA VAL A 114 -6.92 -4.32 -16.35
C VAL A 114 -6.39 -2.94 -16.79
N PRO A 115 -6.81 -2.41 -17.96
CA PRO A 115 -6.55 -1.00 -18.30
C PRO A 115 -6.93 -0.10 -17.12
N LEU A 116 -6.14 0.95 -16.85
CA LEU A 116 -6.29 1.86 -15.70
C LEU A 116 -7.73 2.40 -15.57
N ASN A 117 -8.60 1.63 -14.94
CA ASN A 117 -9.86 2.10 -14.40
C ASN A 117 -9.56 2.81 -13.08
N VAL A 118 -10.45 3.74 -12.70
CA VAL A 118 -10.35 4.55 -11.47
C VAL A 118 -10.00 3.69 -10.24
N THR A 119 -10.51 2.46 -10.17
CA THR A 119 -10.23 1.49 -9.11
C THR A 119 -8.75 1.08 -9.01
N SER A 120 -8.06 0.86 -10.13
CA SER A 120 -6.64 0.46 -10.12
C SER A 120 -5.73 1.63 -9.71
N ALA A 121 -6.03 2.85 -10.19
CA ALA A 121 -5.33 4.05 -9.75
C ALA A 121 -5.52 4.30 -8.25
N ALA A 122 -6.75 4.12 -7.74
CA ALA A 122 -7.04 4.23 -6.32
C ALA A 122 -6.27 3.18 -5.49
N MET A 123 -6.20 1.92 -5.93
CA MET A 123 -5.43 0.88 -5.26
C MET A 123 -3.92 1.17 -5.26
N LYS A 124 -3.39 1.71 -6.36
CA LYS A 124 -1.99 2.14 -6.43
C LYS A 124 -1.70 3.30 -5.46
N SER A 125 -2.53 4.34 -5.47
CA SER A 125 -2.39 5.47 -4.54
C SER A 125 -2.55 5.03 -3.08
N LEU A 126 -3.43 4.06 -2.82
CA LEU A 126 -3.57 3.47 -1.48
C LEU A 126 -2.32 2.69 -1.06
N GLY A 127 -1.66 1.99 -1.97
CA GLY A 127 -0.39 1.32 -1.72
C GLY A 127 0.77 2.25 -1.36
N GLU A 128 0.71 3.52 -1.77
CA GLU A 128 1.69 4.57 -1.46
C GLU A 128 1.33 5.36 -0.18
N LEU A 129 0.27 4.96 0.54
CA LEU A 129 -0.21 5.67 1.73
C LEU A 129 0.82 5.68 2.88
N ASP A 130 1.67 4.65 3.03
CA ASP A 130 2.72 4.67 4.06
C ASP A 130 3.75 5.79 3.84
N ILE A 131 4.11 6.09 2.59
CA ILE A 131 5.01 7.19 2.23
C ILE A 131 4.39 8.53 2.65
N LEU A 132 3.10 8.73 2.35
CA LEU A 132 2.38 9.95 2.75
C LEU A 132 2.31 10.08 4.27
N LEU A 133 1.96 8.99 4.95
CA LEU A 133 1.88 8.92 6.40
C LEU A 133 3.23 9.24 7.08
N ASP A 134 4.33 8.70 6.56
CA ASP A 134 5.68 9.00 7.03
C ASP A 134 6.10 10.45 6.76
N TRP A 135 5.68 11.03 5.64
CA TRP A 135 5.93 12.43 5.32
C TRP A 135 5.21 13.36 6.31
N MET A 136 3.93 13.13 6.57
CA MET A 136 3.14 13.94 7.51
C MET A 136 3.74 13.89 8.92
N GLU A 137 4.20 12.73 9.37
CA GLU A 137 4.81 12.56 10.69
C GLU A 137 6.16 13.28 10.83
N LYS A 138 6.90 13.42 9.72
CA LYS A 138 8.18 14.14 9.66
C LYS A 138 8.04 15.64 9.46
N SER A 139 6.96 16.12 8.85
CA SER A 139 6.72 17.55 8.58
C SER A 139 6.27 18.34 9.82
N ARG A 140 6.76 17.95 11.01
CA ARG A 140 6.43 18.54 12.30
C ARG A 140 7.35 19.69 12.64
#